data_AF-A0A838B8P5-F1
#
_entry.id   AF-A0A838B8P5-F1
#
_cell.length_a   1.000
_cell.length_b   1.000
_cell.length_c   1.000
_cell.angle_alpha   90.00
_cell.angle_beta   90.00
_cell.angle_gamma   90.00
#
_symmetry.space_group_name_H-M   'P 1'
#
loop_
_entity.id
_entity.type
_entity.pdbx_description
1 polymer ?
#
loop_
_entity_poly.entity_id
_entity_poly.type
_entity_poly.pdbx_seq_one_letter_code
_entity_poly.pdbx_strand_id
1 'polypeptide(L)'
;MNTDGHDAEPILTEPEPLPSLFVTGYAVQVVEESIVRLLFWTELPPIAGQEHQVRLQARLAMPEKTFRRLVSEGRKIGRNKN
;
A
#
# COMPACT_ATOMS: atom_id res chain seq x y z
N MET A 1 12.35 -29.97 31.09
CA MET A 1 12.22 -30.05 29.62
C MET A 1 11.39 -28.85 29.22
N ASN A 2 11.95 -28.00 28.37
CA ASN A 2 11.59 -26.58 28.24
C ASN A 2 10.22 -26.39 27.57
N THR A 3 9.43 -25.45 28.11
CA THR A 3 8.21 -24.93 27.50
C THR A 3 8.60 -23.81 26.56
N ASP A 4 8.52 -24.06 25.26
CA ASP A 4 8.92 -23.13 24.20
C ASP A 4 7.92 -21.97 24.16
N GLY A 5 8.31 -20.85 24.76
CA GLY A 5 7.45 -19.71 25.09
C GLY A 5 6.75 -19.05 23.91
N HIS A 6 5.51 -19.47 23.67
CA HIS A 6 4.59 -18.86 22.72
C HIS A 6 3.20 -18.68 23.34
N ASP A 7 3.14 -18.04 24.52
CA ASP A 7 1.88 -17.61 25.17
C ASP A 7 1.48 -16.16 24.77
N ALA A 8 2.17 -15.56 23.80
CA ALA A 8 1.88 -14.21 23.32
C ALA A 8 1.37 -14.27 21.88
N GLU A 9 0.22 -13.63 21.62
CA GLU A 9 -0.25 -13.38 20.26
C GLU A 9 0.89 -12.76 19.43
N PRO A 10 1.10 -13.20 18.18
CA PRO A 10 2.16 -12.67 17.35
C PRO A 10 1.98 -11.15 17.22
N ILE A 11 3.00 -10.40 17.66
CA ILE A 11 3.05 -8.96 17.46
C ILE A 11 3.06 -8.72 15.95
N LEU A 12 1.94 -8.23 15.41
CA LEU A 12 1.87 -7.77 14.02
C LEU A 12 2.91 -6.64 13.86
N THR A 13 4.03 -6.96 13.21
CA THR A 13 5.06 -5.97 12.84
C THR A 13 4.64 -5.13 11.64
N GLU A 14 3.58 -5.53 10.96
CA GLU A 14 2.98 -4.72 9.91
C GLU A 14 2.10 -3.65 10.54
N PRO A 15 2.29 -2.36 10.23
CA PRO A 15 1.46 -1.30 10.77
C PRO A 15 0.00 -1.57 10.40
N GLU A 16 -0.88 -1.55 11.40
CA GLU A 16 -2.31 -1.72 11.19
C GLU A 16 -2.78 -0.63 10.20
N PRO A 17 -3.32 -1.02 9.02
CA PRO A 17 -3.72 -0.06 8.01
C PRO A 17 -4.90 0.74 8.56
N LEU A 18 -4.64 2.00 8.93
CA LEU A 18 -5.71 2.90 9.31
C LEU A 18 -6.59 3.18 8.08
N PRO A 19 -7.92 3.05 8.21
CA PRO A 19 -8.85 3.49 7.17
C PRO A 19 -8.79 5.02 7.09
N SER A 20 -7.86 5.54 6.31
CA SER A 20 -7.81 6.96 5.95
C SER A 20 -8.50 7.13 4.59
N LEU A 21 -9.43 8.08 4.54
CA LEU A 21 -10.18 8.42 3.34
C LEU A 21 -9.32 9.07 2.25
N PHE A 22 -8.06 9.40 2.56
CA PHE A 22 -7.19 10.19 1.70
C PHE A 22 -5.86 9.48 1.45
N VAL A 23 -5.61 9.15 0.18
CA VAL A 23 -4.28 8.80 -0.32
C VAL A 23 -3.58 10.11 -0.70
N THR A 24 -2.41 10.40 -0.14
CA THR A 24 -1.62 11.59 -0.52
C THR A 24 -0.53 11.26 -1.52
N GLY A 25 -0.12 10.00 -1.61
CA GLY A 25 0.91 9.57 -2.55
C GLY A 25 0.79 8.09 -2.92
N TYR A 26 1.40 7.74 -4.05
CA TYR A 26 1.52 6.37 -4.51
C TYR A 26 2.85 6.13 -5.21
N ALA A 27 3.29 4.87 -5.21
CA ALA A 27 4.47 4.42 -5.95
C ALA A 27 4.14 3.12 -6.69
N VAL A 28 4.74 2.97 -7.87
CA VAL A 28 4.68 1.75 -8.67
C VAL A 28 6.08 1.16 -8.69
N GLN A 29 6.24 -0.05 -8.17
CA GLN A 29 7.50 -0.78 -8.17
C GLN A 29 7.37 -2.02 -9.04
N VAL A 30 8.34 -2.25 -9.92
CA VAL A 30 8.45 -3.49 -10.69
C VAL A 30 9.46 -4.38 -9.98
N VAL A 31 9.02 -5.57 -9.59
CA VAL A 31 9.85 -6.56 -8.89
C VAL A 31 10.04 -7.75 -9.81
N GLU A 32 11.30 -8.13 -10.03
CA GLU A 32 11.69 -9.32 -10.80
C GLU A 32 11.02 -9.39 -12.20
N GLU A 33 10.82 -8.21 -12.81
CA GLU A 33 10.23 -8.00 -14.16
C GLU A 33 8.85 -8.62 -14.42
N SER A 34 8.21 -9.23 -13.42
CA SER A 34 6.99 -10.02 -13.59
C SER A 34 5.87 -9.62 -12.63
N ILE A 35 6.22 -8.98 -11.51
CA ILE A 35 5.28 -8.51 -10.50
C ILE A 35 5.36 -6.99 -10.41
N VAL A 36 4.19 -6.35 -10.44
CA VAL A 36 4.05 -4.91 -10.16
C VAL A 36 3.44 -4.76 -8.77
N ARG A 37 4.09 -3.96 -7.93
CA ARG A 37 3.59 -3.55 -6.62
C ARG A 37 3.13 -2.09 -6.67
N LEU A 38 1.89 -1.86 -6.27
CA LEU A 38 1.33 -0.53 -6.03
C LEU A 38 1.35 -0.28 -4.53
N LEU A 39 2.02 0.79 -4.13
CA LEU A 39 2.07 1.28 -2.77
C LEU A 39 1.25 2.55 -2.69
N PHE A 40 0.36 2.66 -1.71
CA PHE A 40 -0.39 3.86 -1.42
C PHE A 40 -0.09 4.30 0.01
N TRP A 41 0.12 5.59 0.22
CA TRP A 41 0.36 6.14 1.55
C TRP A 41 -0.39 7.45 1.78
N THR A 42 -0.49 7.79 3.05
CA THR A 42 -0.97 9.08 3.54
C THR A 42 0.15 9.75 4.33
N GLU A 43 0.41 11.00 4.01
CA GLU A 43 1.17 11.93 4.82
C GLU A 43 0.24 12.52 5.87
N LEU A 44 0.54 12.25 7.13
CA LEU A 44 -0.18 12.81 8.27
C LEU A 44 0.50 14.11 8.68
N PRO A 45 -0.22 15.24 8.69
CA PRO A 45 0.34 16.49 9.15
C PRO A 45 0.74 16.38 10.62
N PRO A 46 1.72 17.17 11.08
CA PRO A 46 2.03 17.26 12.49
C PRO A 46 0.83 17.83 13.24
N ILE A 47 0.34 17.10 14.26
CA ILE A 47 -0.79 17.54 15.11
C ILE A 47 -0.31 17.53 16.56
N ALA A 48 -0.52 18.65 17.26
CA ALA A 48 -0.30 18.78 18.71
C ALA A 48 1.06 18.26 19.21
N GLY A 49 2.15 18.61 18.52
CA GLY A 49 3.51 18.21 18.90
C GLY A 49 3.95 16.83 18.42
N GLN A 50 3.10 16.12 17.66
CA GLN A 50 3.53 14.94 16.91
C GLN A 50 4.31 15.34 15.66
N GLU A 51 5.37 14.58 15.36
CA GLU A 51 6.12 14.73 14.12
C GLU A 51 5.28 14.31 12.91
N HIS A 52 5.63 14.85 11.75
CA HIS A 52 5.06 14.44 10.47
C HIS A 52 5.32 12.95 10.23
N GLN A 53 4.29 12.19 9.83
CA GLN A 53 4.38 10.75 9.62
C GLN A 53 3.89 10.35 8.23
N VAL A 54 4.55 9.35 7.64
CA VAL A 54 4.05 8.68 6.44
C VAL A 54 3.50 7.33 6.83
N ARG A 55 2.23 7.05 6.52
CA ARG A 55 1.60 5.77 6.80
C ARG A 55 1.20 5.06 5.52
N LEU A 56 1.63 3.81 5.40
CA LEU A 56 1.23 2.96 4.29
C LEU A 56 -0.23 2.53 4.49
N GLN A 57 -1.04 2.75 3.46
CA GLN A 57 -2.47 2.43 3.48
C GLN A 57 -2.78 1.11 2.77
N ALA A 58 -2.15 0.90 1.61
CA ALA A 58 -2.43 -0.27 0.80
C ALA A 58 -1.17 -0.72 0.04
N ARG A 59 -1.06 -2.05 -0.08
CA ARG A 59 -0.06 -2.76 -0.88
C ARG A 59 -0.81 -3.70 -1.81
N LEU A 60 -0.76 -3.46 -3.11
CA LEU A 60 -1.32 -4.36 -4.12
C LEU A 60 -0.18 -4.94 -4.93
N ALA A 61 -0.01 -6.25 -4.88
CA ALA A 61 0.90 -6.96 -5.77
C ALA A 61 0.09 -7.67 -6.85
N MET A 62 0.48 -7.51 -8.11
CA MET A 62 -0.19 -8.16 -9.23
C MET A 62 0.79 -8.51 -10.34
N PRO A 63 0.48 -9.50 -11.20
CA PRO A 63 1.27 -9.75 -12.40
C PRO A 63 1.32 -8.52 -13.31
N GLU A 64 2.46 -8.30 -13.95
CA GLU A 64 2.69 -7.17 -14.84
C GLU A 64 1.64 -7.08 -15.97
N LYS A 65 1.25 -8.23 -16.54
CA LYS A 65 0.20 -8.32 -17.57
C LYS A 65 -1.14 -7.76 -17.08
N THR A 66 -1.50 -8.04 -15.84
CA THR A 66 -2.73 -7.54 -15.20
C THR A 66 -2.65 -6.03 -15.02
N PHE A 67 -1.52 -5.52 -14.54
CA PHE A 67 -1.29 -4.09 -14.38
C PHE A 67 -1.39 -3.34 -15.72
N ARG A 68 -0.73 -3.84 -16.77
CA ARG A 68 -0.79 -3.23 -18.11
C ARG A 68 -2.22 -3.17 -18.66
N ARG A 69 -3.01 -4.22 -18.45
CA ARG A 69 -4.43 -4.25 -18.83
C ARG A 69 -5.21 -3.18 -18.08
N LEU A 70 -5.04 -3.10 -16.76
CA LEU A 70 -5.74 -2.12 -15.91
C LEU A 70 -5.44 -0.68 -16.31
N VAL A 71 -4.15 -0.35 -16.56
CA VAL A 71 -3.74 0.97 -17.04
C VAL A 71 -4.34 1.29 -18.42
N SER A 72 -4.36 0.31 -19.32
CA SER A 72 -4.96 0.46 -20.66
C SER A 72 -6.46 0.74 -20.59
N GLU A 73 -7.20 0.00 -19.77
CA GLU A 73 -8.64 0.21 -19.53
C GLU A 73 -8.90 1.59 -18.92
N GLY A 74 -8.12 1.99 -17.91
CA GLY A 74 -8.22 3.32 -17.30
C GLY A 74 -8.02 4.47 -18.30
N ARG A 75 -7.04 4.36 -19.21
CA ARG A 75 -6.80 5.36 -20.27
C ARG A 75 -7.98 5.50 -21.24
N LYS A 76 -8.66 4.38 -21.57
CA LYS A 76 -9.85 4.41 -22.45
C LYS A 76 -11.00 5.14 -21.78
N ILE A 77 -11.23 4.90 -20.49
CA ILE A 77 -12.26 5.58 -19.71
C ILE A 77 -11.99 7.08 -19.61
N GLY A 78 -10.73 7.48 -19.41
CA GLY A 78 -10.33 8.89 -19.39
C GLY A 78 -10.54 9.60 -20.72
N ARG A 79 -10.35 8.91 -21.86
CA ARG A 79 -10.58 9.48 -23.20
C ARG A 79 -12.05 9.68 -23.54
N ASN A 80 -12.94 8.79 -23.10
CA ASN A 80 -14.38 8.90 -23.36
C ASN A 80 -15.09 9.99 -22.53
N LYS A 81 -14.38 10.66 -21.61
CA LYS A 81 -14.91 11.76 -20.80
C LYS A 81 -14.64 13.15 -21.39
N ASN A 82 -13.90 13.21 -22.50
CA ASN A 82 -13.74 14.40 -23.35
C ASN A 82 -14.51 14.20 -24.66
#